data_AF-A0A9Q8L7P3-F1
#
_entry.id   AF-A0A9Q8L7P3-F1
#
_cell.length_a   1.000
_cell.length_b   1.000
_cell.length_c   1.000
_cell.angle_alpha   90.00
_cell.angle_beta   90.00
_cell.angle_gamma   90.00
#
_symmetry.space_group_name_H-M   'P 1'
#
loop_
_entity.id
_entity.type
_entity.pdbx_description
1 polymer ?
#
loop_
_entity_poly.entity_id
_entity_poly.type
_entity_poly.pdbx_seq_one_letter_code
_entity_poly.pdbx_strand_id
1 'polypeptide(L)'
;MVNERRPVLNSSLFLNAGDEFQGTLFYTYYGGEKIAETINQLGFDGMTLGNHEFDAGDDVLGEFLENLTFPIKSANIQSNHPVLNRTIQPYHIYEEFELAVIGVMTQDTPGISSPGDGTVFTDVVEAVQNTVNLIRETTNVTRIAALTHIGYEEDQALAQNTNGLYLIMGGHSHTPLGDFEDAEGPYPTIAENLDGEEVFIVTAYRWGEYLGYIDVTYDSEGRILEYHGGPIHITNETEQNATLQAQIDEWREPFEAFAAEEIGMSNVVLDQETCQEQECLLGDFMADAMLAYRLNESDSADFAIINAGGIRATIDEGSITRGEVLTLFPFGNSLVEISMSGDDLWNVLEGICTGVSQFNGEEVTSFFQISRIIEVEWNPENSNGTRLVSVTIGNASLDREETYNIVTLDFLAGGGDNFFPTPFEDAITLETQDEILTRYIQSQSPVDIELDRRITIVDAPGGGNGTTSSDATSTDNEADSNITTGDASTSTGGSSDRYLGTKLAFYLPLAAFAVMLVQL
;
A
#
# COMPACT_ATOMS: atom_id res chain seq x y z
N MET A 1 -12.55 -27.12 4.79
CA MET A 1 -12.56 -26.61 6.19
C MET A 1 -13.92 -26.05 6.61
N VAL A 2 -14.37 -24.94 6.02
CA VAL A 2 -15.62 -24.21 6.37
C VAL A 2 -16.78 -25.13 6.76
N ASN A 3 -17.27 -25.94 5.81
CA ASN A 3 -18.47 -26.75 5.99
C ASN A 3 -18.29 -27.92 6.96
N GLU A 4 -17.04 -28.27 7.33
CA GLU A 4 -16.76 -29.23 8.42
C GLU A 4 -16.85 -28.57 9.80
N ARG A 5 -16.52 -27.27 9.90
CA ARG A 5 -16.57 -26.48 11.14
C ARG A 5 -17.93 -25.80 11.36
N ARG A 6 -18.68 -25.55 10.29
CA ARG A 6 -20.08 -25.10 10.24
C ARG A 6 -21.08 -26.23 9.91
N PRO A 7 -21.08 -27.41 10.57
CA PRO A 7 -21.93 -28.54 10.17
C PRO A 7 -23.43 -28.28 10.41
N VAL A 8 -23.78 -27.22 11.14
CA VAL A 8 -25.14 -26.71 11.35
C VAL A 8 -25.10 -25.20 11.10
N LEU A 9 -25.95 -24.69 10.23
CA LEU A 9 -26.08 -23.24 10.02
C LEU A 9 -26.52 -22.58 11.35
N ASN A 10 -25.95 -21.43 11.68
CA ASN A 10 -26.16 -20.73 12.96
C ASN A 10 -25.73 -21.54 14.20
N SER A 11 -24.79 -22.50 14.07
CA SER A 11 -24.03 -22.96 15.25
C SER A 11 -23.00 -21.93 15.73
N SER A 12 -22.56 -21.06 14.81
CA SER A 12 -21.39 -20.21 14.91
C SER A 12 -21.38 -19.17 13.76
N LEU A 13 -20.87 -17.94 13.97
CA LEU A 13 -20.98 -16.82 13.00
C LEU A 13 -19.78 -16.67 12.06
N PHE A 14 -20.05 -16.44 10.78
CA PHE A 14 -19.07 -16.11 9.75
C PHE A 14 -18.85 -14.60 9.57
N LEU A 15 -17.68 -14.10 9.94
CA LEU A 15 -17.40 -12.64 9.96
C LEU A 15 -16.20 -12.22 9.09
N ASN A 16 -16.23 -11.02 8.50
CA ASN A 16 -15.10 -10.43 7.76
C ASN A 16 -14.42 -9.27 8.49
N ALA A 17 -13.09 -9.20 8.42
CA ALA A 17 -12.31 -8.05 8.86
C ALA A 17 -12.08 -6.99 7.76
N GLY A 18 -12.52 -7.19 6.52
CA GLY A 18 -12.35 -6.22 5.41
C GLY A 18 -11.08 -6.42 4.59
N ASP A 19 -10.91 -5.60 3.54
CA ASP A 19 -9.93 -5.77 2.44
C ASP A 19 -10.11 -7.08 1.67
N GLU A 20 -11.29 -7.22 1.05
CA GLU A 20 -11.56 -8.19 -0.02
C GLU A 20 -11.30 -7.59 -1.43
N PHE A 21 -11.22 -6.27 -1.54
CA PHE A 21 -10.81 -5.56 -2.76
C PHE A 21 -9.29 -5.59 -2.97
N GLN A 22 -8.86 -5.28 -4.20
CA GLN A 22 -7.45 -5.07 -4.58
C GLN A 22 -6.55 -6.33 -4.46
N GLY A 23 -5.23 -6.14 -4.58
CA GLY A 23 -4.18 -7.14 -4.40
C GLY A 23 -3.83 -7.97 -5.65
N THR A 24 -4.66 -8.00 -6.69
CA THR A 24 -4.52 -8.94 -7.82
C THR A 24 -5.25 -8.54 -9.11
N LEU A 25 -4.79 -9.06 -10.24
CA LEU A 25 -5.32 -8.74 -11.58
C LEU A 25 -6.79 -9.15 -11.84
N PHE A 26 -7.34 -10.07 -11.04
CA PHE A 26 -8.74 -10.50 -11.17
C PHE A 26 -9.70 -9.44 -10.62
N TYR A 27 -9.30 -8.70 -9.57
CA TYR A 27 -10.01 -7.48 -9.17
C TYR A 27 -9.91 -6.42 -10.26
N THR A 28 -8.73 -6.22 -10.86
CA THR A 28 -8.54 -5.30 -12.00
C THR A 28 -9.42 -5.65 -13.21
N TYR A 29 -9.77 -6.92 -13.42
CA TYR A 29 -10.59 -7.38 -14.55
C TYR A 29 -12.09 -7.52 -14.25
N TYR A 30 -12.49 -7.90 -13.04
CA TYR A 30 -13.88 -8.16 -12.64
C TYR A 30 -14.47 -7.16 -11.63
N GLY A 31 -13.65 -6.29 -11.04
CA GLY A 31 -14.02 -5.43 -9.93
C GLY A 31 -14.63 -6.20 -8.76
N GLY A 32 -15.54 -5.54 -8.03
CA GLY A 32 -16.27 -6.14 -6.91
C GLY A 32 -17.27 -7.24 -7.29
N GLU A 33 -17.61 -7.48 -8.57
CA GLU A 33 -18.70 -8.39 -8.94
C GLU A 33 -18.41 -9.85 -8.53
N LYS A 34 -17.23 -10.37 -8.87
CA LYS A 34 -16.86 -11.77 -8.57
C LYS A 34 -16.38 -11.97 -7.15
N ILE A 35 -15.94 -10.90 -6.48
CA ILE A 35 -15.76 -10.88 -5.02
C ILE A 35 -17.14 -11.06 -4.37
N ALA A 36 -18.13 -10.23 -4.70
CA ALA A 36 -19.51 -10.31 -4.18
C ALA A 36 -20.14 -11.70 -4.42
N GLU A 37 -20.04 -12.24 -5.64
CA GLU A 37 -20.54 -13.59 -5.97
C GLU A 37 -19.85 -14.70 -5.17
N THR A 38 -18.56 -14.53 -4.83
CA THR A 38 -17.81 -15.50 -4.00
C THR A 38 -18.21 -15.40 -2.52
N ILE A 39 -18.20 -14.19 -1.95
CA ILE A 39 -18.45 -13.99 -0.51
C ILE A 39 -19.90 -14.31 -0.11
N ASN A 40 -20.86 -14.06 -0.99
CA ASN A 40 -22.24 -14.51 -0.81
C ASN A 40 -22.37 -16.06 -0.84
N GLN A 41 -21.58 -16.75 -1.66
CA GLN A 41 -21.60 -18.23 -1.74
C GLN A 41 -20.88 -18.93 -0.59
N LEU A 42 -19.85 -18.30 -0.03
CA LEU A 42 -19.20 -18.75 1.21
C LEU A 42 -20.11 -18.51 2.43
N GLY A 43 -20.94 -17.45 2.39
CA GLY A 43 -22.05 -17.23 3.32
C GLY A 43 -21.65 -16.54 4.61
N PHE A 44 -21.15 -15.30 4.51
CA PHE A 44 -20.91 -14.43 5.67
C PHE A 44 -22.20 -14.21 6.46
N ASP A 45 -22.08 -14.16 7.78
CA ASP A 45 -23.08 -13.62 8.71
C ASP A 45 -22.85 -12.11 8.97
N GLY A 46 -21.67 -11.56 8.67
CA GLY A 46 -21.40 -10.11 8.70
C GLY A 46 -19.97 -9.72 8.27
N MET A 47 -19.72 -8.42 8.09
CA MET A 47 -18.43 -7.88 7.59
C MET A 47 -18.20 -6.45 8.10
N THR A 48 -16.97 -6.10 8.49
CA THR A 48 -16.52 -4.69 8.49
C THR A 48 -15.83 -4.36 7.17
N LEU A 49 -15.77 -3.08 6.81
CA LEU A 49 -14.98 -2.62 5.67
C LEU A 49 -13.52 -2.44 6.07
N GLY A 50 -12.62 -2.66 5.12
CA GLY A 50 -11.24 -2.19 5.14
C GLY A 50 -11.01 -1.01 4.21
N ASN A 51 -9.78 -0.51 4.15
CA ASN A 51 -9.48 0.66 3.32
C ASN A 51 -9.61 0.36 1.83
N HIS A 52 -9.24 -0.83 1.36
CA HIS A 52 -9.25 -1.14 -0.08
C HIS A 52 -10.66 -1.22 -0.68
N GLU A 53 -11.70 -1.39 0.15
CA GLU A 53 -13.10 -1.25 -0.30
C GLU A 53 -13.43 0.16 -0.82
N PHE A 54 -12.61 1.18 -0.52
CA PHE A 54 -12.77 2.56 -1.00
C PHE A 54 -11.89 2.91 -2.22
N ASP A 55 -11.09 1.99 -2.76
CA ASP A 55 -10.10 2.29 -3.82
C ASP A 55 -10.75 2.85 -5.10
N ALA A 56 -11.98 2.41 -5.41
CA ALA A 56 -12.77 2.86 -6.54
C ALA A 56 -13.90 3.85 -6.15
N GLY A 57 -13.85 4.38 -4.92
CA GLY A 57 -14.76 5.40 -4.40
C GLY A 57 -16.17 4.95 -4.02
N ASP A 58 -16.89 5.86 -3.35
CA ASP A 58 -18.21 5.65 -2.73
C ASP A 58 -19.29 5.07 -3.66
N ASP A 59 -19.24 5.38 -4.97
CA ASP A 59 -20.20 4.88 -5.96
C ASP A 59 -19.97 3.38 -6.24
N VAL A 60 -18.74 2.96 -6.53
CA VAL A 60 -18.39 1.55 -6.82
C VAL A 60 -18.50 0.69 -5.57
N LEU A 61 -18.09 1.21 -4.41
CA LEU A 61 -18.39 0.58 -3.12
C LEU A 61 -19.90 0.46 -2.91
N GLY A 62 -20.68 1.48 -3.30
CA GLY A 62 -22.15 1.41 -3.33
C GLY A 62 -22.68 0.23 -4.14
N GLU A 63 -22.22 0.06 -5.38
CA GLU A 63 -22.64 -1.06 -6.24
C GLU A 63 -22.26 -2.43 -5.65
N PHE A 64 -21.06 -2.56 -5.05
CA PHE A 64 -20.66 -3.76 -4.32
C PHE A 64 -21.60 -4.04 -3.14
N LEU A 65 -21.85 -3.03 -2.29
CA LEU A 65 -22.73 -3.11 -1.12
C LEU A 65 -24.19 -3.45 -1.45
N GLU A 66 -24.72 -3.07 -2.62
CA GLU A 66 -26.06 -3.49 -3.06
C GLU A 66 -26.14 -4.99 -3.42
N ASN A 67 -25.00 -5.63 -3.72
CA ASN A 67 -24.94 -7.04 -4.12
C ASN A 67 -24.72 -8.02 -2.94
N LEU A 68 -24.42 -7.55 -1.72
CA LEU A 68 -24.10 -8.42 -0.58
C LEU A 68 -25.34 -8.92 0.17
N THR A 69 -25.34 -10.20 0.56
CA THR A 69 -26.49 -10.85 1.22
C THR A 69 -26.43 -10.82 2.75
N PHE A 70 -25.50 -10.07 3.34
CA PHE A 70 -25.17 -10.10 4.77
C PHE A 70 -24.85 -8.70 5.34
N PRO A 71 -24.99 -8.47 6.66
CA PRO A 71 -24.87 -7.15 7.26
C PRO A 71 -23.43 -6.60 7.28
N ILE A 72 -23.23 -5.46 6.61
CA ILE A 72 -21.97 -4.70 6.62
C ILE A 72 -21.97 -3.67 7.76
N LYS A 73 -20.87 -3.52 8.49
CA LYS A 73 -20.84 -2.75 9.74
C LYS A 73 -19.61 -1.87 9.88
N SER A 74 -19.83 -0.64 10.31
CA SER A 74 -18.81 0.23 10.92
C SER A 74 -19.48 1.32 11.74
N ALA A 75 -18.93 1.62 12.91
CA ALA A 75 -19.42 2.63 13.85
C ALA A 75 -18.84 4.02 13.60
N ASN A 76 -17.67 4.13 12.95
CA ASN A 76 -16.98 5.40 12.74
C ASN A 76 -17.12 5.96 11.32
N ILE A 77 -17.68 5.21 10.37
CA ILE A 77 -17.97 5.69 9.01
C ILE A 77 -19.29 6.48 9.01
N GLN A 78 -19.24 7.73 8.57
CA GLN A 78 -20.43 8.56 8.32
C GLN A 78 -20.42 9.06 6.89
N SER A 79 -21.37 8.62 6.06
CA SER A 79 -21.43 8.96 4.64
C SER A 79 -22.71 9.73 4.29
N ASN A 80 -22.61 10.68 3.35
CA ASN A 80 -23.77 11.28 2.69
C ASN A 80 -24.23 10.49 1.44
N HIS A 81 -23.42 9.56 0.92
CA HIS A 81 -23.77 8.73 -0.22
C HIS A 81 -24.94 7.79 0.15
N PRO A 82 -26.08 7.78 -0.60
CA PRO A 82 -27.30 7.11 -0.14
C PRO A 82 -27.21 5.60 0.05
N VAL A 83 -26.24 4.91 -0.57
CA VAL A 83 -26.02 3.47 -0.38
C VAL A 83 -25.17 3.19 0.86
N LEU A 84 -24.02 3.87 1.02
CA LEU A 84 -23.15 3.70 2.18
C LEU A 84 -23.92 4.00 3.47
N ASN A 85 -24.60 5.16 3.53
CA ASN A 85 -25.36 5.64 4.69
C ASN A 85 -26.44 4.64 5.17
N ARG A 86 -27.13 3.96 4.25
CA ARG A 86 -28.22 3.04 4.59
C ARG A 86 -27.76 1.61 4.87
N THR A 87 -26.60 1.20 4.34
CA THR A 87 -26.11 -0.19 4.41
C THR A 87 -25.08 -0.37 5.53
N ILE A 88 -24.13 0.55 5.66
CA ILE A 88 -23.16 0.57 6.76
C ILE A 88 -23.91 1.03 8.01
N GLN A 89 -23.79 0.27 9.10
CA GLN A 89 -24.44 0.54 10.40
C GLN A 89 -23.45 0.23 11.53
N PRO A 90 -23.58 0.80 12.74
CA PRO A 90 -22.55 0.67 13.77
C PRO A 90 -22.35 -0.76 14.30
N TYR A 91 -23.42 -1.54 14.47
CA TYR A 91 -23.34 -2.89 15.03
C TYR A 91 -24.46 -3.82 14.52
N HIS A 92 -24.29 -5.12 14.75
CA HIS A 92 -25.35 -6.12 14.63
C HIS A 92 -25.52 -6.87 15.95
N ILE A 93 -26.72 -7.38 16.23
CA ILE A 93 -26.98 -8.28 17.35
C ILE A 93 -27.39 -9.63 16.78
N TYR A 94 -26.61 -10.66 17.08
CA TYR A 94 -26.90 -12.03 16.73
C TYR A 94 -27.60 -12.68 17.92
N GLU A 95 -28.93 -12.59 17.90
CA GLU A 95 -29.84 -12.90 19.01
C GLU A 95 -29.67 -14.35 19.54
N GLU A 96 -29.30 -15.30 18.69
CA GLU A 96 -29.06 -16.70 19.07
C GLU A 96 -27.77 -16.90 19.88
N PHE A 97 -26.84 -15.94 19.85
CA PHE A 97 -25.61 -15.90 20.67
C PHE A 97 -25.68 -14.86 21.79
N GLU A 98 -26.75 -14.06 21.86
CA GLU A 98 -26.88 -12.86 22.71
C GLU A 98 -25.65 -11.93 22.59
N LEU A 99 -25.03 -11.84 21.41
CA LEU A 99 -23.80 -11.08 21.14
C LEU A 99 -24.08 -9.86 20.26
N ALA A 100 -23.57 -8.69 20.65
CA ALA A 100 -23.42 -7.55 19.76
C ALA A 100 -22.01 -7.52 19.15
N VAL A 101 -21.92 -7.35 17.82
CA VAL A 101 -20.65 -7.12 17.11
C VAL A 101 -20.66 -5.72 16.52
N ILE A 102 -19.71 -4.90 16.95
CA ILE A 102 -19.48 -3.53 16.48
C ILE A 102 -18.45 -3.59 15.33
N GLY A 103 -18.72 -2.92 14.22
CA GLY A 103 -17.71 -2.73 13.16
C GLY A 103 -16.88 -1.46 13.41
N VAL A 104 -15.62 -1.41 12.97
CA VAL A 104 -14.82 -0.16 12.95
C VAL A 104 -13.66 -0.28 11.95
N MET A 105 -13.23 0.85 11.37
CA MET A 105 -12.19 0.90 10.33
C MET A 105 -11.21 2.06 10.58
N THR A 106 -9.98 1.99 10.07
CA THR A 106 -8.96 3.04 10.27
C THR A 106 -9.43 4.42 9.78
N GLN A 107 -9.03 5.45 10.54
CA GLN A 107 -9.25 6.85 10.19
C GLN A 107 -8.36 7.33 9.04
N ASP A 108 -7.27 6.61 8.78
CA ASP A 108 -6.27 6.97 7.78
C ASP A 108 -6.73 6.71 6.34
N THR A 109 -7.88 6.04 6.17
CA THR A 109 -8.49 5.67 4.87
C THR A 109 -8.48 6.79 3.81
N PRO A 110 -8.74 8.08 4.12
CA PRO A 110 -8.63 9.18 3.15
C PRO A 110 -7.22 9.47 2.61
N GLY A 111 -6.16 8.97 3.27
CA GLY A 111 -4.77 9.10 2.82
C GLY A 111 -4.17 7.82 2.24
N ILE A 112 -4.90 6.69 2.30
CA ILE A 112 -4.44 5.37 1.81
C ILE A 112 -5.42 4.71 0.82
N SER A 113 -6.53 5.38 0.48
CA SER A 113 -7.54 4.96 -0.49
C SER A 113 -8.34 6.17 -0.98
N SER A 114 -9.45 5.97 -1.71
CA SER A 114 -10.20 7.04 -2.41
C SER A 114 -11.66 7.26 -1.94
N PRO A 115 -11.96 7.38 -0.63
CA PRO A 115 -13.30 7.76 -0.17
C PRO A 115 -13.65 9.20 -0.61
N GLY A 116 -14.89 9.45 -1.00
CA GLY A 116 -15.32 10.78 -1.43
C GLY A 116 -15.54 11.75 -0.25
N ASP A 117 -15.46 13.07 -0.48
CA ASP A 117 -15.65 14.15 0.51
C ASP A 117 -16.92 14.02 1.38
N GLY A 118 -17.92 13.28 0.87
CA GLY A 118 -19.16 12.98 1.55
C GLY A 118 -19.06 11.94 2.67
N THR A 119 -17.91 11.26 2.80
CA THR A 119 -17.67 10.14 3.71
C THR A 119 -16.51 10.46 4.65
N VAL A 120 -16.77 10.40 5.96
CA VAL A 120 -15.80 10.75 7.01
C VAL A 120 -15.64 9.63 8.04
N PHE A 121 -14.43 9.55 8.61
CA PHE A 121 -13.99 8.49 9.51
C PHE A 121 -13.69 9.09 10.90
N THR A 122 -14.63 8.93 11.83
CA THR A 122 -14.51 9.52 13.17
C THR A 122 -13.57 8.73 14.08
N ASP A 123 -13.28 9.29 15.26
CA ASP A 123 -12.44 8.67 16.30
C ASP A 123 -12.89 7.22 16.58
N VAL A 124 -11.95 6.29 16.44
CA VAL A 124 -12.17 4.84 16.58
C VAL A 124 -12.63 4.49 18.00
N VAL A 125 -11.97 5.05 19.01
CA VAL A 125 -12.27 4.79 20.43
C VAL A 125 -13.59 5.43 20.83
N GLU A 126 -13.84 6.68 20.42
CA GLU A 126 -15.10 7.38 20.72
C GLU A 126 -16.30 6.70 20.06
N ALA A 127 -16.19 6.33 18.77
CA ALA A 127 -17.27 5.68 18.03
C ALA A 127 -17.63 4.30 18.61
N VAL A 128 -16.63 3.49 18.94
CA VAL A 128 -16.85 2.17 19.54
C VAL A 128 -17.37 2.30 20.97
N GLN A 129 -16.80 3.18 21.81
CA GLN A 129 -17.27 3.38 23.19
C GLN A 129 -18.70 3.94 23.25
N ASN A 130 -19.05 4.89 22.37
CA ASN A 130 -20.41 5.40 22.22
C ASN A 130 -21.37 4.28 21.79
N THR A 131 -20.93 3.37 20.91
CA THR A 131 -21.73 2.23 20.46
C THR A 131 -21.94 1.19 21.56
N VAL A 132 -20.89 0.86 22.36
CA VAL A 132 -21.01 0.02 23.55
C VAL A 132 -22.02 0.61 24.54
N ASN A 133 -21.96 1.92 24.78
CA ASN A 133 -22.91 2.61 25.66
C ASN A 133 -24.35 2.52 25.11
N LEU A 134 -24.55 2.76 23.81
CA LEU A 134 -25.86 2.63 23.15
C LEU A 134 -26.45 1.22 23.28
N ILE A 135 -25.64 0.18 23.08
CA ILE A 135 -26.07 -1.23 23.25
C ILE A 135 -26.50 -1.49 24.70
N ARG A 136 -25.70 -1.05 25.68
CA ARG A 136 -25.96 -1.21 27.12
C ARG A 136 -27.15 -0.39 27.61
N GLU A 137 -27.47 0.74 26.99
CA GLU A 137 -28.64 1.57 27.34
C GLU A 137 -29.95 1.10 26.69
N THR A 138 -29.90 0.46 25.53
CA THR A 138 -31.09 0.13 24.72
C THR A 138 -31.46 -1.36 24.71
N THR A 139 -30.57 -2.24 25.16
CA THR A 139 -30.76 -3.70 25.12
C THR A 139 -30.42 -4.37 26.47
N ASN A 140 -30.50 -5.70 26.54
CA ASN A 140 -29.97 -6.47 27.67
C ASN A 140 -28.68 -7.25 27.28
N VAL A 141 -28.06 -6.94 26.13
CA VAL A 141 -26.88 -7.64 25.63
C VAL A 141 -25.65 -7.22 26.43
N THR A 142 -24.99 -8.20 27.07
CA THR A 142 -23.77 -8.01 27.86
C THR A 142 -22.51 -8.45 27.12
N ARG A 143 -22.60 -9.46 26.25
CA ARG A 143 -21.51 -9.89 25.35
C ARG A 143 -21.38 -8.87 24.22
N ILE A 144 -20.24 -8.18 24.14
CA ILE A 144 -19.96 -7.22 23.07
C ILE A 144 -18.55 -7.48 22.54
N ALA A 145 -18.44 -7.57 21.22
CA ALA A 145 -17.20 -7.75 20.48
C ALA A 145 -17.03 -6.65 19.41
N ALA A 146 -15.79 -6.44 18.98
CA ALA A 146 -15.45 -5.60 17.83
C ALA A 146 -14.95 -6.47 16.67
N LEU A 147 -15.28 -6.05 15.45
CA LEU A 147 -14.83 -6.60 14.17
C LEU A 147 -14.18 -5.42 13.43
N THR A 148 -12.86 -5.46 13.27
CA THR A 148 -12.05 -4.25 13.10
C THR A 148 -11.16 -4.30 11.87
N HIS A 149 -10.92 -3.13 11.30
CA HIS A 149 -9.91 -2.92 10.28
C HIS A 149 -9.07 -1.68 10.63
N ILE A 150 -8.39 -1.76 11.77
CA ILE A 150 -7.57 -0.67 12.33
C ILE A 150 -6.09 -1.05 12.50
N GLY A 151 -5.78 -2.35 12.52
CA GLY A 151 -4.43 -2.87 12.69
C GLY A 151 -4.15 -3.32 14.13
N TYR A 152 -3.28 -4.31 14.28
CA TYR A 152 -3.07 -5.04 15.53
C TYR A 152 -2.58 -4.17 16.71
N GLU A 153 -1.82 -3.10 16.46
CA GLU A 153 -1.42 -2.15 17.51
C GLU A 153 -2.60 -1.27 17.96
N GLU A 154 -3.43 -0.80 17.01
CA GLU A 154 -4.65 -0.04 17.30
C GLU A 154 -5.77 -0.91 17.89
N ASP A 155 -5.83 -2.21 17.60
CA ASP A 155 -6.70 -3.16 18.29
C ASP A 155 -6.34 -3.28 19.78
N GLN A 156 -5.05 -3.27 20.10
CA GLN A 156 -4.56 -3.23 21.49
C GLN A 156 -4.84 -1.87 22.14
N ALA A 157 -4.71 -0.76 21.41
CA ALA A 157 -5.07 0.57 21.89
C ALA A 157 -6.59 0.70 22.14
N LEU A 158 -7.42 0.17 21.26
CA LEU A 158 -8.88 0.13 21.38
C LEU A 158 -9.32 -0.69 22.60
N ALA A 159 -8.71 -1.85 22.85
CA ALA A 159 -8.93 -2.62 24.07
C ALA A 159 -8.59 -1.78 25.32
N GLN A 160 -7.40 -1.17 25.35
CA GLN A 160 -6.89 -0.42 26.51
C GLN A 160 -7.65 0.88 26.81
N ASN A 161 -8.30 1.49 25.81
CA ASN A 161 -8.98 2.79 25.94
C ASN A 161 -10.51 2.71 25.94
N THR A 162 -11.10 1.52 26.00
CA THR A 162 -12.55 1.31 26.11
C THR A 162 -12.93 0.52 27.38
N ASN A 163 -14.24 0.35 27.60
CA ASN A 163 -14.82 -0.53 28.61
C ASN A 163 -15.91 -1.39 27.98
N GLY A 164 -15.96 -2.67 28.32
CA GLY A 164 -17.08 -3.56 27.97
C GLY A 164 -17.03 -4.20 26.58
N LEU A 165 -15.94 -4.03 25.84
CA LEU A 165 -15.52 -5.00 24.83
C LEU A 165 -14.82 -6.17 25.53
N TYR A 166 -15.00 -7.38 25.01
CA TYR A 166 -14.30 -8.59 25.50
C TYR A 166 -13.61 -9.41 24.41
N LEU A 167 -13.97 -9.20 23.13
CA LEU A 167 -13.34 -9.83 21.97
C LEU A 167 -13.14 -8.80 20.86
N ILE A 168 -11.99 -8.83 20.19
CA ILE A 168 -11.64 -8.02 19.02
C ILE A 168 -11.14 -8.96 17.92
N MET A 169 -11.69 -8.82 16.72
CA MET A 169 -11.36 -9.63 15.53
C MET A 169 -10.90 -8.70 14.41
N GLY A 170 -9.59 -8.64 14.16
CA GLY A 170 -8.96 -7.55 13.39
C GLY A 170 -8.27 -7.94 12.08
N GLY A 171 -8.03 -6.91 11.26
CA GLY A 171 -7.36 -6.97 9.95
C GLY A 171 -6.29 -5.89 9.77
N HIS A 172 -6.26 -5.26 8.58
CA HIS A 172 -5.37 -4.17 8.15
C HIS A 172 -3.87 -4.51 8.18
N SER A 173 -3.28 -4.56 9.38
CA SER A 173 -1.88 -4.84 9.69
C SER A 173 -1.29 -6.15 9.15
N HIS A 174 -2.13 -7.07 8.66
CA HIS A 174 -1.76 -8.42 8.25
C HIS A 174 -1.06 -9.29 9.33
N THR A 175 -1.05 -8.87 10.60
CA THR A 175 -0.29 -9.55 11.66
C THR A 175 -0.66 -11.04 11.82
N PRO A 176 0.31 -11.98 11.80
CA PRO A 176 0.13 -13.38 12.19
C PRO A 176 0.20 -13.56 13.71
N LEU A 177 -0.85 -14.13 14.31
CA LEU A 177 -0.88 -14.50 15.73
C LEU A 177 -0.97 -16.02 15.90
N GLY A 178 -0.19 -16.64 16.80
CA GLY A 178 -0.23 -18.09 17.04
C GLY A 178 0.94 -18.67 17.84
N ASP A 179 1.25 -19.93 17.58
CA ASP A 179 2.37 -20.71 18.13
C ASP A 179 3.16 -21.34 16.95
N PHE A 180 3.77 -20.48 16.13
CA PHE A 180 4.56 -20.85 14.95
C PHE A 180 5.70 -19.84 14.71
N GLU A 181 6.65 -20.17 13.82
CA GLU A 181 7.95 -19.49 13.70
C GLU A 181 7.84 -17.99 13.35
N ASP A 182 6.91 -17.64 12.47
CA ASP A 182 6.68 -16.26 12.00
C ASP A 182 5.55 -15.52 12.76
N ALA A 183 5.09 -16.02 13.91
CA ALA A 183 4.02 -15.37 14.68
C ALA A 183 4.54 -14.17 15.49
N GLU A 184 3.92 -12.99 15.31
CA GLU A 184 4.28 -11.73 15.99
C GLU A 184 3.73 -11.66 17.43
N GLY A 185 2.71 -12.48 17.74
CA GLY A 185 2.10 -12.57 19.06
C GLY A 185 1.32 -13.87 19.27
N PRO A 186 0.84 -14.15 20.49
CA PRO A 186 0.02 -15.33 20.77
C PRO A 186 -1.38 -15.20 20.15
N TYR A 187 -2.03 -16.34 19.88
CA TYR A 187 -3.45 -16.37 19.52
C TYR A 187 -4.28 -16.92 20.69
N PRO A 188 -5.19 -16.15 21.30
CA PRO A 188 -5.37 -14.69 21.18
C PRO A 188 -4.28 -13.91 21.95
N THR A 189 -4.08 -12.64 21.57
CA THR A 189 -3.43 -11.65 22.43
C THR A 189 -4.42 -11.18 23.49
N ILE A 190 -3.94 -10.92 24.71
CA ILE A 190 -4.79 -10.48 25.83
C ILE A 190 -4.29 -9.11 26.31
N ALA A 191 -5.21 -8.14 26.34
CA ALA A 191 -4.99 -6.79 26.89
C ALA A 191 -5.94 -6.54 28.08
N GLU A 192 -5.59 -5.62 28.98
CA GLU A 192 -6.50 -5.11 30.01
C GLU A 192 -7.21 -3.85 29.51
N ASN A 193 -8.52 -3.74 29.74
CA ASN A 193 -9.31 -2.54 29.43
C ASN A 193 -9.32 -1.51 30.58
N LEU A 194 -10.04 -0.38 30.41
CA LEU A 194 -10.07 0.71 31.41
C LEU A 194 -10.68 0.30 32.77
N ASP A 195 -11.53 -0.73 32.83
CA ASP A 195 -12.08 -1.32 34.05
C ASP A 195 -11.14 -2.38 34.67
N GLY A 196 -10.07 -2.77 33.96
CA GLY A 196 -9.12 -3.82 34.34
C GLY A 196 -9.61 -5.25 34.03
N GLU A 197 -10.52 -5.40 33.05
CA GLU A 197 -11.01 -6.70 32.57
C GLU A 197 -10.26 -7.13 31.30
N GLU A 198 -10.06 -8.45 31.12
CA GLU A 198 -9.33 -9.02 29.96
C GLU A 198 -10.13 -8.89 28.66
N VAL A 199 -9.45 -8.43 27.60
CA VAL A 199 -9.96 -8.33 26.22
C VAL A 199 -9.09 -9.21 25.33
N PHE A 200 -9.74 -10.07 24.55
CA PHE A 200 -9.09 -11.08 23.72
C PHE A 200 -9.04 -10.58 22.26
N ILE A 201 -7.86 -10.61 21.64
CA ILE A 201 -7.59 -10.02 20.32
C ILE A 201 -7.12 -11.12 19.37
N VAL A 202 -7.74 -11.23 18.20
CA VAL A 202 -7.40 -12.21 17.16
C VAL A 202 -7.32 -11.58 15.77
N THR A 203 -6.38 -12.05 14.96
CA THR A 203 -6.22 -11.74 13.54
C THR A 203 -6.08 -13.06 12.76
N ALA A 204 -6.15 -13.02 11.42
CA ALA A 204 -6.08 -14.21 10.57
C ALA A 204 -5.00 -14.13 9.48
N TYR A 205 -3.87 -13.46 9.77
CA TYR A 205 -2.83 -13.14 8.79
C TYR A 205 -3.42 -12.37 7.59
N ARG A 206 -3.32 -12.90 6.35
CA ARG A 206 -3.77 -12.26 5.12
C ARG A 206 -4.08 -13.24 4.00
N TRP A 207 -4.61 -12.73 2.89
CA TRP A 207 -4.79 -13.43 1.60
C TRP A 207 -5.58 -14.75 1.65
N GLY A 208 -6.34 -14.99 2.72
CA GLY A 208 -7.00 -16.28 2.99
C GLY A 208 -6.03 -17.47 3.21
N GLU A 209 -4.77 -17.22 3.57
CA GLU A 209 -3.80 -18.29 3.90
C GLU A 209 -4.16 -18.98 5.23
N TYR A 210 -4.80 -18.26 6.15
CA TYR A 210 -5.25 -18.79 7.44
C TYR A 210 -6.73 -18.49 7.69
N LEU A 211 -7.46 -19.50 8.20
CA LEU A 211 -8.79 -19.33 8.77
C LEU A 211 -8.68 -19.09 10.28
N GLY A 212 -9.04 -17.89 10.74
CA GLY A 212 -9.16 -17.59 12.17
C GLY A 212 -10.26 -18.42 12.84
N TYR A 213 -9.95 -19.07 13.97
CA TYR A 213 -10.90 -19.87 14.73
C TYR A 213 -10.66 -19.71 16.25
N ILE A 214 -11.69 -19.22 16.94
CA ILE A 214 -11.75 -19.13 18.40
C ILE A 214 -13.16 -19.54 18.87
N ASP A 215 -13.21 -20.35 19.93
CA ASP A 215 -14.40 -20.82 20.65
C ASP A 215 -14.27 -20.25 22.08
N VAL A 216 -15.32 -19.57 22.57
CA VAL A 216 -15.27 -18.75 23.80
C VAL A 216 -16.46 -19.00 24.72
N THR A 217 -16.16 -19.28 26.00
CA THR A 217 -17.17 -19.40 27.05
C THR A 217 -17.33 -18.08 27.80
N TYR A 218 -18.52 -17.48 27.70
CA TYR A 218 -18.87 -16.23 28.39
C TYR A 218 -19.53 -16.44 29.76
N ASP A 219 -19.37 -15.48 30.67
CA ASP A 219 -20.18 -15.35 31.89
C ASP A 219 -21.47 -14.53 31.68
N SER A 220 -22.21 -14.25 32.77
CA SER A 220 -23.44 -13.45 32.75
C SER A 220 -23.22 -11.96 32.56
N GLU A 221 -22.02 -11.45 32.83
CA GLU A 221 -21.65 -10.04 32.64
C GLU A 221 -21.01 -9.79 31.26
N GLY A 222 -20.76 -10.85 30.48
CA GLY A 222 -20.27 -10.78 29.11
C GLY A 222 -18.76 -11.02 28.97
N ARG A 223 -18.04 -11.27 30.07
CA ARG A 223 -16.60 -11.58 30.06
C ARG A 223 -16.33 -12.98 29.54
N ILE A 224 -15.18 -13.19 28.91
CA ILE A 224 -14.68 -14.52 28.55
C ILE A 224 -14.06 -15.18 29.81
N LEU A 225 -14.39 -16.46 30.04
CA LEU A 225 -13.87 -17.28 31.13
C LEU A 225 -12.87 -18.35 30.68
N GLU A 226 -13.04 -18.84 29.45
CA GLU A 226 -12.24 -19.91 28.83
C GLU A 226 -12.32 -19.72 27.31
N TYR A 227 -11.21 -19.96 26.61
CA TYR A 227 -11.13 -19.95 25.15
C TYR A 227 -10.39 -21.19 24.63
N HIS A 228 -10.75 -21.63 23.44
CA HIS A 228 -10.03 -22.66 22.68
C HIS A 228 -9.90 -22.19 21.23
N GLY A 229 -8.77 -22.43 20.55
CA GLY A 229 -8.61 -21.94 19.18
C GLY A 229 -7.18 -21.90 18.67
N GLY A 230 -6.99 -21.11 17.62
CA GLY A 230 -5.76 -20.94 16.86
C GLY A 230 -6.08 -20.79 15.38
N PRO A 231 -5.27 -20.06 14.59
CA PRO A 231 -5.52 -19.91 13.17
C PRO A 231 -5.21 -21.23 12.44
N ILE A 232 -5.99 -21.55 11.42
CA ILE A 232 -5.91 -22.82 10.69
C ILE A 232 -5.31 -22.54 9.30
N HIS A 233 -4.05 -22.90 9.08
CA HIS A 233 -3.37 -22.73 7.79
C HIS A 233 -4.06 -23.55 6.69
N ILE A 234 -4.52 -22.87 5.63
CA ILE A 234 -5.19 -23.44 4.46
C ILE A 234 -4.11 -23.94 3.49
N THR A 235 -3.62 -25.16 3.74
CA THR A 235 -2.57 -25.79 2.91
C THR A 235 -3.16 -26.40 1.63
N ASN A 236 -2.29 -26.86 0.73
CA ASN A 236 -2.67 -27.67 -0.43
C ASN A 236 -3.23 -29.08 -0.09
N GLU A 237 -3.27 -29.48 1.19
CA GLU A 237 -4.01 -30.66 1.65
C GLU A 237 -5.49 -30.35 1.95
N THR A 238 -5.90 -29.08 1.89
CA THR A 238 -7.27 -28.63 2.12
C THR A 238 -8.17 -29.01 0.93
N GLU A 239 -9.25 -29.74 1.17
CA GLU A 239 -10.22 -30.08 0.12
C GLU A 239 -10.97 -28.81 -0.35
N GLN A 240 -10.75 -28.44 -1.61
CA GLN A 240 -11.44 -27.34 -2.29
C GLN A 240 -12.92 -27.71 -2.56
N ASN A 241 -13.81 -26.72 -2.48
CA ASN A 241 -15.21 -26.91 -2.86
C ASN A 241 -15.32 -27.04 -4.39
N ALA A 242 -15.54 -28.25 -4.89
CA ALA A 242 -15.57 -28.55 -6.33
C ALA A 242 -16.60 -27.76 -7.14
N THR A 243 -17.65 -27.20 -6.53
CA THR A 243 -18.61 -26.32 -7.23
C THR A 243 -18.04 -24.91 -7.41
N LEU A 244 -17.48 -24.35 -6.34
CA LEU A 244 -16.88 -23.00 -6.36
C LEU A 244 -15.58 -22.98 -7.17
N GLN A 245 -14.77 -24.04 -7.08
CA GLN A 245 -13.56 -24.19 -7.91
C GLN A 245 -13.91 -24.19 -9.40
N ALA A 246 -14.98 -24.88 -9.81
CA ALA A 246 -15.41 -24.90 -11.21
C ALA A 246 -15.90 -23.53 -11.71
N GLN A 247 -16.47 -22.68 -10.84
CA GLN A 247 -16.81 -21.29 -11.17
C GLN A 247 -15.55 -20.43 -11.30
N ILE A 248 -14.61 -20.56 -10.36
CA ILE A 248 -13.31 -19.87 -10.41
C ILE A 248 -12.55 -20.24 -11.69
N ASP A 249 -12.53 -21.53 -12.07
CA ASP A 249 -11.93 -22.01 -13.31
C ASP A 249 -12.63 -21.41 -14.56
N GLU A 250 -13.96 -21.26 -14.54
CA GLU A 250 -14.73 -20.60 -15.62
C GLU A 250 -14.44 -19.09 -15.71
N TRP A 251 -14.24 -18.41 -14.57
CA TRP A 251 -13.83 -17.00 -14.52
C TRP A 251 -12.35 -16.78 -14.88
N ARG A 252 -11.50 -17.82 -14.77
CA ARG A 252 -10.09 -17.73 -15.17
C ARG A 252 -9.89 -17.74 -16.68
N GLU A 253 -10.68 -18.46 -17.47
CA GLU A 253 -10.45 -18.55 -18.93
C GLU A 253 -10.49 -17.17 -19.65
N PRO A 254 -11.49 -16.27 -19.41
CA PRO A 254 -11.50 -14.93 -20.00
C PRO A 254 -10.37 -14.04 -19.48
N PHE A 255 -10.09 -14.12 -18.19
CA PHE A 255 -9.04 -13.34 -17.52
C PHE A 255 -7.64 -13.73 -18.03
N GLU A 256 -7.30 -15.02 -18.09
CA GLU A 256 -6.01 -15.50 -18.59
C GLU A 256 -5.82 -15.15 -20.07
N ALA A 257 -6.88 -15.17 -20.89
CA ALA A 257 -6.83 -14.74 -22.29
C ALA A 257 -6.60 -13.22 -22.44
N PHE A 258 -7.15 -12.39 -21.54
CA PHE A 258 -6.93 -10.94 -21.52
C PHE A 258 -5.54 -10.54 -21.01
N ALA A 259 -5.05 -11.25 -19.98
CA ALA A 259 -3.71 -11.06 -19.43
C ALA A 259 -2.62 -11.51 -20.41
N ALA A 260 -2.82 -12.61 -21.15
CA ALA A 260 -1.86 -13.14 -22.11
C ALA A 260 -1.83 -12.41 -23.48
N GLU A 261 -2.51 -11.27 -23.62
CA GLU A 261 -2.41 -10.45 -24.84
C GLU A 261 -1.02 -9.81 -24.95
N GLU A 262 -0.26 -10.18 -25.99
CA GLU A 262 1.02 -9.57 -26.34
C GLU A 262 0.79 -8.14 -26.87
N ILE A 263 1.21 -7.16 -26.08
CA ILE A 263 1.06 -5.72 -26.36
C ILE A 263 2.32 -5.09 -26.95
N GLY A 264 3.47 -5.79 -26.89
CA GLY A 264 4.73 -5.31 -27.45
C GLY A 264 5.89 -6.25 -27.17
N MET A 265 7.10 -5.70 -27.19
CA MET A 265 8.36 -6.42 -26.99
C MET A 265 9.42 -5.44 -26.46
N SER A 266 10.31 -5.89 -25.59
CA SER A 266 11.51 -5.18 -25.17
C SER A 266 12.79 -5.89 -25.64
N ASN A 267 13.79 -5.10 -26.04
CA ASN A 267 15.17 -5.54 -26.29
C ASN A 267 16.04 -5.52 -25.02
N VAL A 268 15.52 -4.96 -23.92
CA VAL A 268 16.21 -4.73 -22.63
C VAL A 268 15.34 -5.17 -21.45
N VAL A 269 15.95 -5.51 -20.32
CA VAL A 269 15.20 -5.70 -19.07
C VAL A 269 14.80 -4.32 -18.54
N LEU A 270 13.49 -4.05 -18.42
CA LEU A 270 12.98 -2.84 -17.80
C LEU A 270 12.96 -3.04 -16.28
N ASP A 271 14.11 -2.78 -15.66
CA ASP A 271 14.34 -3.04 -14.25
C ASP A 271 13.57 -2.09 -13.31
N GLN A 272 13.07 -2.68 -12.23
CA GLN A 272 12.42 -2.05 -11.09
C GLN A 272 13.26 -2.13 -9.80
N GLU A 273 14.19 -3.09 -9.67
CA GLU A 273 14.79 -3.44 -8.37
C GLU A 273 15.49 -2.23 -7.71
N THR A 274 16.10 -1.34 -8.49
CA THR A 274 16.80 -0.17 -7.95
C THR A 274 15.93 1.09 -7.78
N CYS A 275 14.64 1.08 -8.15
CA CYS A 275 13.82 2.29 -8.19
C CYS A 275 13.69 3.01 -6.84
N GLN A 276 13.79 2.29 -5.72
CA GLN A 276 13.66 2.84 -4.36
C GLN A 276 14.96 3.46 -3.82
N GLU A 277 16.07 3.38 -4.56
CA GLU A 277 17.39 3.88 -4.13
C GLU A 277 18.03 4.85 -5.13
N GLN A 278 17.70 4.73 -6.42
CA GLN A 278 18.32 5.46 -7.54
C GLN A 278 17.43 5.40 -8.79
N GLU A 279 17.85 6.07 -9.86
CA GLU A 279 17.32 5.95 -11.22
C GLU A 279 17.12 4.47 -11.66
N CYS A 280 15.98 4.14 -12.27
CA CYS A 280 15.66 2.80 -12.75
C CYS A 280 14.96 2.82 -14.11
N LEU A 281 15.24 1.80 -14.94
CA LEU A 281 14.89 1.85 -16.36
C LEU A 281 13.37 1.77 -16.61
N LEU A 282 12.63 1.07 -15.75
CA LEU A 282 11.16 1.06 -15.83
C LEU A 282 10.53 2.36 -15.30
N GLY A 283 11.15 3.00 -14.30
CA GLY A 283 10.72 4.31 -13.79
C GLY A 283 10.86 5.39 -14.86
N ASP A 284 12.01 5.45 -15.52
CA ASP A 284 12.28 6.33 -16.66
C ASP A 284 11.27 6.13 -17.79
N PHE A 285 10.95 4.87 -18.11
CA PHE A 285 10.02 4.50 -19.17
C PHE A 285 8.56 4.86 -18.83
N MET A 286 8.13 4.64 -17.59
CA MET A 286 6.80 5.01 -17.11
C MET A 286 6.63 6.53 -17.06
N ALA A 287 7.60 7.27 -16.52
CA ALA A 287 7.54 8.72 -16.47
C ALA A 287 7.59 9.36 -17.88
N ASP A 288 8.37 8.78 -18.81
CA ASP A 288 8.32 9.18 -20.21
C ASP A 288 6.96 8.86 -20.88
N ALA A 289 6.31 7.74 -20.54
CA ALA A 289 4.96 7.42 -21.00
C ALA A 289 3.93 8.44 -20.51
N MET A 290 4.01 8.83 -19.22
CA MET A 290 3.15 9.84 -18.60
C MET A 290 3.28 11.19 -19.30
N LEU A 291 4.52 11.65 -19.50
CA LEU A 291 4.81 12.91 -20.17
C LEU A 291 4.38 12.87 -21.66
N ALA A 292 4.71 11.80 -22.38
CA ALA A 292 4.39 11.66 -23.80
C ALA A 292 2.88 11.61 -24.05
N TYR A 293 2.11 10.97 -23.16
CA TYR A 293 0.65 10.99 -23.21
C TYR A 293 0.12 12.41 -23.02
N ARG A 294 0.56 13.13 -21.98
CA ARG A 294 0.06 14.49 -21.71
C ARG A 294 0.41 15.46 -22.85
N LEU A 295 1.63 15.41 -23.37
CA LEU A 295 2.08 16.24 -24.49
C LEU A 295 1.38 15.95 -25.83
N ASN A 296 0.71 14.80 -25.98
CA ASN A 296 -0.14 14.54 -27.15
C ASN A 296 -1.46 15.34 -27.09
N GLU A 297 -1.97 15.61 -25.89
CA GLU A 297 -3.25 16.30 -25.67
C GLU A 297 -3.08 17.80 -25.31
N SER A 298 -1.93 18.21 -24.75
CA SER A 298 -1.66 19.59 -24.34
C SER A 298 -0.17 19.91 -24.26
N ASP A 299 0.25 21.03 -24.88
CA ASP A 299 1.59 21.62 -24.76
C ASP A 299 1.86 22.24 -23.35
N SER A 300 1.16 21.80 -22.29
CA SER A 300 1.16 22.45 -20.96
C SER A 300 2.15 21.86 -19.96
N ALA A 301 2.50 20.58 -20.08
CA ALA A 301 3.30 19.86 -19.09
C ALA A 301 4.81 20.09 -19.28
N ASP A 302 5.50 20.41 -18.18
CA ASP A 302 6.94 20.62 -18.17
C ASP A 302 7.69 19.28 -18.04
N PHE A 303 7.22 18.39 -17.17
CA PHE A 303 7.78 17.05 -16.94
C PHE A 303 6.77 16.13 -16.22
N ALA A 304 7.13 14.85 -16.05
CA ALA A 304 6.41 13.90 -15.21
C ALA A 304 7.29 13.36 -14.07
N ILE A 305 6.65 13.02 -12.94
CA ILE A 305 7.23 12.37 -11.76
C ILE A 305 6.33 11.22 -11.31
N ILE A 306 6.94 10.15 -10.77
CA ILE A 306 6.24 9.00 -10.19
C ILE A 306 6.98 8.50 -8.94
N ASN A 307 6.25 7.96 -7.97
CA ASN A 307 6.82 7.26 -6.82
C ASN A 307 7.27 5.84 -7.18
N ALA A 308 8.49 5.48 -6.77
CA ALA A 308 9.04 4.14 -6.95
C ALA A 308 8.19 3.04 -6.28
N GLY A 309 7.52 3.34 -5.18
CA GLY A 309 6.58 2.44 -4.50
C GLY A 309 5.38 2.02 -5.35
N GLY A 310 5.01 2.83 -6.35
CA GLY A 310 4.00 2.50 -7.34
C GLY A 310 4.42 1.44 -8.36
N ILE A 311 5.73 1.24 -8.57
CA ILE A 311 6.29 0.32 -9.57
C ILE A 311 6.57 -1.04 -8.90
N ARG A 312 5.86 -2.11 -9.28
CA ARG A 312 5.78 -3.34 -8.45
C ARG A 312 6.53 -4.58 -8.94
N ALA A 313 7.05 -4.59 -10.15
CA ALA A 313 7.86 -5.70 -10.70
C ALA A 313 8.76 -5.24 -11.85
N THR A 314 9.66 -6.11 -12.32
CA THR A 314 10.52 -5.92 -13.50
C THR A 314 9.89 -6.59 -14.73
N ILE A 315 10.11 -6.04 -15.94
CA ILE A 315 9.81 -6.72 -17.21
C ILE A 315 11.11 -7.25 -17.84
N ASP A 316 11.15 -8.54 -18.16
CA ASP A 316 12.27 -9.24 -18.79
C ASP A 316 12.47 -8.83 -20.28
N GLU A 317 13.61 -9.23 -20.87
CA GLU A 317 13.79 -9.13 -22.34
C GLU A 317 12.85 -10.10 -23.09
N GLY A 318 12.16 -9.61 -24.12
CA GLY A 318 11.21 -10.41 -24.91
C GLY A 318 9.83 -9.77 -25.06
N SER A 319 8.84 -10.60 -25.42
CA SER A 319 7.43 -10.19 -25.63
C SER A 319 6.80 -9.72 -24.33
N ILE A 320 6.14 -8.56 -24.36
CA ILE A 320 5.46 -7.95 -23.20
C ILE A 320 3.96 -8.21 -23.32
N THR A 321 3.35 -8.69 -22.25
CA THR A 321 1.91 -8.95 -22.12
C THR A 321 1.19 -7.86 -21.32
N ARG A 322 -0.14 -7.74 -21.51
CA ARG A 322 -0.96 -6.88 -20.63
C ARG A 322 -0.91 -7.34 -19.17
N GLY A 323 -0.84 -8.64 -18.91
CA GLY A 323 -0.72 -9.21 -17.58
C GLY A 323 0.51 -8.69 -16.81
N GLU A 324 1.63 -8.52 -17.49
CA GLU A 324 2.82 -7.88 -16.91
C GLU A 324 2.58 -6.41 -16.58
N VAL A 325 2.04 -5.61 -17.49
CA VAL A 325 1.72 -4.19 -17.23
C VAL A 325 0.77 -4.00 -16.04
N LEU A 326 -0.26 -4.83 -15.92
CA LEU A 326 -1.18 -4.77 -14.77
C LEU A 326 -0.52 -5.28 -13.47
N THR A 327 0.50 -6.14 -13.57
CA THR A 327 1.32 -6.58 -12.43
C THR A 327 2.32 -5.49 -12.00
N LEU A 328 2.79 -4.65 -12.93
CA LEU A 328 3.62 -3.48 -12.60
C LEU A 328 2.85 -2.44 -11.79
N PHE A 329 1.58 -2.19 -12.13
CA PHE A 329 0.76 -1.10 -11.61
C PHE A 329 -0.63 -1.60 -11.19
N PRO A 330 -0.74 -2.44 -10.14
CA PRO A 330 -1.99 -3.09 -9.73
C PRO A 330 -3.03 -2.13 -9.14
N PHE A 331 -2.60 -0.94 -8.71
CA PHE A 331 -3.42 0.00 -7.95
C PHE A 331 -4.57 0.64 -8.74
N GLY A 332 -4.50 0.65 -10.07
CA GLY A 332 -5.52 1.30 -10.92
C GLY A 332 -5.40 2.84 -10.99
N ASN A 333 -4.32 3.40 -10.45
CA ASN A 333 -4.01 4.84 -10.44
C ASN A 333 -4.22 5.48 -11.82
N SER A 334 -4.78 6.69 -11.83
CA SER A 334 -4.91 7.55 -13.01
C SER A 334 -3.86 8.66 -13.01
N LEU A 335 -3.51 9.12 -14.20
CA LEU A 335 -2.66 10.30 -14.32
C LEU A 335 -3.46 11.57 -14.04
N VAL A 336 -2.77 12.54 -13.44
CA VAL A 336 -3.26 13.91 -13.22
C VAL A 336 -2.19 14.92 -13.62
N GLU A 337 -2.61 16.15 -13.95
CA GLU A 337 -1.71 17.30 -14.08
C GLU A 337 -1.94 18.22 -12.86
N ILE A 338 -0.86 18.52 -12.13
CA ILE A 338 -0.85 19.44 -10.98
C ILE A 338 0.08 20.63 -11.27
N SER A 339 -0.12 21.76 -10.58
CA SER A 339 0.72 22.94 -10.69
C SER A 339 1.27 23.37 -9.34
N MET A 340 2.58 23.62 -9.23
CA MET A 340 3.23 24.11 -8.00
C MET A 340 4.36 25.10 -8.30
N SER A 341 4.81 25.87 -7.30
CA SER A 341 5.97 26.74 -7.50
C SER A 341 7.28 25.93 -7.56
N GLY A 342 8.31 26.49 -8.19
CA GLY A 342 9.66 25.92 -8.13
C GLY A 342 10.26 25.90 -6.71
N ASP A 343 9.72 26.71 -5.78
CA ASP A 343 10.08 26.59 -4.36
C ASP A 343 9.51 25.30 -3.76
N ASP A 344 8.20 25.07 -3.95
CA ASP A 344 7.53 23.85 -3.49
C ASP A 344 8.18 22.62 -4.11
N LEU A 345 8.44 22.60 -5.42
CA LEU A 345 9.07 21.48 -6.12
C LEU A 345 10.46 21.13 -5.56
N TRP A 346 11.26 22.12 -5.18
CA TRP A 346 12.54 21.84 -4.50
C TRP A 346 12.30 21.24 -3.11
N ASN A 347 11.32 21.76 -2.36
CA ASN A 347 11.03 21.30 -1.01
C ASN A 347 10.43 19.87 -1.01
N VAL A 348 9.66 19.49 -2.04
CA VAL A 348 9.26 18.11 -2.37
C VAL A 348 10.49 17.23 -2.56
N LEU A 349 11.37 17.60 -3.50
CA LEU A 349 12.54 16.79 -3.89
C LEU A 349 13.58 16.65 -2.76
N GLU A 350 13.81 17.70 -1.95
CA GLU A 350 14.62 17.62 -0.73
C GLU A 350 13.95 16.74 0.33
N GLY A 351 12.62 16.77 0.44
CA GLY A 351 11.85 15.91 1.35
C GLY A 351 12.05 14.43 1.02
N ILE A 352 11.91 14.07 -0.26
CA ILE A 352 12.15 12.70 -0.74
C ILE A 352 13.62 12.30 -0.54
N CYS A 353 14.58 13.17 -0.88
CA CYS A 353 16.01 12.91 -0.64
C CYS A 353 16.36 12.75 0.86
N THR A 354 15.54 13.28 1.77
CA THR A 354 15.75 13.20 3.23
C THR A 354 14.92 12.12 3.93
N GLY A 355 13.91 11.55 3.27
CA GLY A 355 12.93 10.64 3.85
C GLY A 355 11.92 11.34 4.77
N VAL A 356 11.83 12.68 4.76
CA VAL A 356 10.97 13.47 5.65
C VAL A 356 10.38 14.65 4.87
N SER A 357 9.06 14.74 4.78
CA SER A 357 8.39 15.75 3.98
C SER A 357 8.59 17.14 4.59
N GLN A 358 8.99 18.11 3.76
CA GLN A 358 9.33 19.46 4.22
C GLN A 358 8.08 20.31 4.55
N PHE A 359 6.88 19.78 4.36
CA PHE A 359 5.61 20.49 4.54
C PHE A 359 4.87 20.12 5.83
N ASN A 360 4.74 18.82 6.13
CA ASN A 360 4.10 18.32 7.37
C ASN A 360 5.12 17.80 8.41
N GLY A 361 6.30 17.33 7.97
CA GLY A 361 7.33 16.74 8.83
C GLY A 361 7.21 15.22 9.02
N GLU A 362 6.30 14.56 8.30
CA GLU A 362 6.08 13.11 8.35
C GLU A 362 7.06 12.36 7.43
N GLU A 363 7.12 11.03 7.60
CA GLU A 363 8.00 10.15 6.80
C GLU A 363 7.56 10.08 5.34
N VAL A 364 8.53 10.12 4.42
CA VAL A 364 8.31 9.93 2.97
C VAL A 364 8.66 8.51 2.61
N THR A 365 7.63 7.72 2.29
CA THR A 365 7.67 6.25 2.19
C THR A 365 8.14 5.70 0.84
N SER A 366 8.52 6.55 -0.11
CA SER A 366 9.01 6.15 -1.43
C SER A 366 10.06 7.11 -1.98
N PHE A 367 11.01 6.58 -2.75
CA PHE A 367 11.83 7.35 -3.68
C PHE A 367 11.04 7.71 -4.96
N PHE A 368 11.66 8.43 -5.88
CA PHE A 368 11.01 9.03 -7.06
C PHE A 368 11.73 8.69 -8.37
N GLN A 369 10.99 8.70 -9.48
CA GLN A 369 11.47 8.49 -10.85
C GLN A 369 10.86 9.56 -11.77
N ILE A 370 11.57 9.95 -12.84
CA ILE A 370 11.24 11.18 -13.59
C ILE A 370 11.41 11.05 -15.10
N SER A 371 10.68 11.87 -15.86
CA SER A 371 10.75 11.92 -17.33
C SER A 371 11.99 12.67 -17.84
N ARG A 372 12.43 12.36 -19.06
CA ARG A 372 13.66 12.88 -19.73
C ARG A 372 13.83 14.40 -19.89
N ILE A 373 12.91 15.22 -19.39
CA ILE A 373 13.02 16.69 -19.43
C ILE A 373 13.62 17.24 -18.12
N ILE A 374 13.57 16.50 -17.02
CA ILE A 374 14.09 16.92 -15.71
C ILE A 374 15.30 16.07 -15.29
N GLU A 375 16.33 16.73 -14.80
CA GLU A 375 17.54 16.14 -14.21
C GLU A 375 17.68 16.61 -12.75
N VAL A 376 18.07 15.72 -11.86
CA VAL A 376 18.26 15.96 -10.42
C VAL A 376 19.61 15.43 -9.96
N GLU A 377 20.39 16.28 -9.30
CA GLU A 377 21.60 15.88 -8.57
C GLU A 377 21.36 15.94 -7.06
N TRP A 378 21.76 14.90 -6.33
CA TRP A 378 21.63 14.86 -4.87
C TRP A 378 22.84 14.20 -4.19
N ASN A 379 22.99 14.38 -2.88
CA ASN A 379 24.04 13.77 -2.07
C ASN A 379 23.48 13.26 -0.73
N PRO A 380 23.43 11.94 -0.47
CA PRO A 380 22.94 11.38 0.79
C PRO A 380 23.82 11.74 2.00
N GLU A 381 25.11 12.03 1.79
CA GLU A 381 26.06 12.41 2.85
C GLU A 381 25.88 13.86 3.34
N ASN A 382 25.06 14.67 2.67
CA ASN A 382 24.72 16.02 3.13
C ASN A 382 23.69 15.97 4.28
N SER A 383 23.68 17.02 5.10
CA SER A 383 22.65 17.25 6.11
C SER A 383 21.25 17.38 5.51
N ASN A 384 20.22 16.98 6.27
CA ASN A 384 18.82 17.22 5.89
C ASN A 384 18.57 18.72 5.68
N GLY A 385 17.81 19.07 4.62
CA GLY A 385 17.65 20.44 4.14
C GLY A 385 18.77 20.91 3.19
N THR A 386 19.67 19.99 2.79
CA THR A 386 20.79 20.24 1.86
C THR A 386 21.17 19.01 1.02
N ARG A 387 20.35 17.94 0.98
CA ARG A 387 20.66 16.73 0.19
C ARG A 387 20.43 16.93 -1.29
N LEU A 388 19.43 17.73 -1.67
CA LEU A 388 19.22 18.16 -3.05
C LEU A 388 20.31 19.17 -3.43
N VAL A 389 21.06 18.88 -4.50
CA VAL A 389 22.22 19.69 -4.94
C VAL A 389 21.87 20.54 -6.14
N SER A 390 21.18 19.97 -7.14
CA SER A 390 20.67 20.72 -8.29
C SER A 390 19.42 20.08 -8.88
N VAL A 391 18.61 20.92 -9.53
CA VAL A 391 17.46 20.51 -10.36
C VAL A 391 17.53 21.31 -11.65
N THR A 392 17.45 20.63 -12.79
CA THR A 392 17.48 21.23 -14.13
C THR A 392 16.25 20.76 -14.90
N ILE A 393 15.53 21.68 -15.54
CA ILE A 393 14.36 21.41 -16.38
C ILE A 393 14.65 21.91 -17.79
N GLY A 394 14.61 20.99 -18.75
CA GLY A 394 14.98 21.19 -20.15
C GLY A 394 16.46 21.52 -20.33
N ASN A 395 16.82 22.80 -20.20
CA ASN A 395 18.19 23.32 -20.35
C ASN A 395 18.46 24.46 -19.34
N ALA A 396 17.63 24.62 -18.32
CA ALA A 396 17.73 25.68 -17.32
C ALA A 396 17.64 25.08 -15.91
N SER A 397 18.45 25.60 -14.98
CA SER A 397 18.27 25.30 -13.55
C SER A 397 16.88 25.77 -13.09
N LEU A 398 16.29 25.04 -12.14
CA LEU A 398 14.98 25.33 -11.56
C LEU A 398 14.88 26.80 -11.10
N ASP A 399 13.86 27.52 -11.59
CA ASP A 399 13.53 28.85 -11.09
C ASP A 399 12.55 28.71 -9.91
N ARG A 400 12.88 29.32 -8.76
CA ARG A 400 12.07 29.22 -7.53
C ARG A 400 10.80 30.06 -7.59
N GLU A 401 10.74 31.08 -8.46
CA GLU A 401 9.59 31.98 -8.58
C GLU A 401 8.58 31.58 -9.68
N GLU A 402 8.94 30.66 -10.58
CA GLU A 402 8.08 30.16 -11.66
C GLU A 402 7.12 29.05 -11.18
N THR A 403 6.03 28.81 -11.91
CA THR A 403 5.09 27.71 -11.67
C THR A 403 5.25 26.63 -12.73
N TYR A 404 5.43 25.39 -12.30
CA TYR A 404 5.60 24.22 -13.18
C TYR A 404 4.34 23.37 -13.20
N ASN A 405 3.99 22.84 -14.37
CA ASN A 405 2.92 21.87 -14.55
C ASN A 405 3.51 20.46 -14.63
N ILE A 406 3.14 19.62 -13.68
CA ILE A 406 3.76 18.33 -13.43
C ILE A 406 2.73 17.23 -13.65
N VAL A 407 3.06 16.24 -14.48
CA VAL A 407 2.25 15.03 -14.61
C VAL A 407 2.64 14.05 -13.52
N THR A 408 1.66 13.57 -12.77
CA THR A 408 1.85 12.64 -11.64
C THR A 408 0.67 11.68 -11.55
N LEU A 409 0.62 10.86 -10.51
CA LEU A 409 -0.50 9.98 -10.19
C LEU A 409 -1.48 10.64 -9.22
N ASP A 410 -2.76 10.34 -9.38
CA ASP A 410 -3.84 10.69 -8.44
C ASP A 410 -3.52 10.32 -6.98
N PHE A 411 -2.99 9.13 -6.72
CA PHE A 411 -2.50 8.70 -5.39
C PHE A 411 -1.57 9.75 -4.73
N LEU A 412 -0.56 10.23 -5.47
CA LEU A 412 0.38 11.24 -4.96
C LEU A 412 -0.30 12.60 -4.82
N ALA A 413 -1.11 12.98 -5.81
CA ALA A 413 -1.85 14.24 -5.79
C ALA A 413 -2.93 14.29 -4.68
N GLY A 414 -3.40 13.15 -4.16
CA GLY A 414 -4.24 13.06 -2.97
C GLY A 414 -3.48 13.19 -1.65
N GLY A 415 -2.15 13.10 -1.65
CA GLY A 415 -1.29 13.16 -0.46
C GLY A 415 -0.42 11.92 -0.22
N GLY A 416 -0.50 10.90 -1.09
CA GLY A 416 0.26 9.65 -1.00
C GLY A 416 1.77 9.86 -0.87
N ASP A 417 2.42 8.94 -0.14
CA ASP A 417 3.85 8.98 0.25
C ASP A 417 4.32 10.29 0.92
N ASN A 418 3.43 11.17 1.38
CA ASN A 418 3.74 12.52 1.91
C ASN A 418 4.51 13.42 0.91
N PHE A 419 4.45 13.13 -0.40
CA PHE A 419 5.25 13.81 -1.42
C PHE A 419 4.97 15.31 -1.50
N PHE A 420 3.70 15.72 -1.52
CA PHE A 420 3.27 17.06 -1.92
C PHE A 420 2.66 17.87 -0.75
N PRO A 421 2.67 19.22 -0.82
CA PRO A 421 2.21 20.08 0.29
C PRO A 421 0.73 19.95 0.67
N THR A 422 -0.12 19.48 -0.26
CA THR A 422 -1.58 19.44 -0.13
C THR A 422 -2.16 18.37 -1.05
N PRO A 423 -3.32 17.79 -0.72
CA PRO A 423 -4.21 17.21 -1.73
C PRO A 423 -4.57 18.26 -2.79
N PHE A 424 -4.48 17.91 -4.07
CA PHE A 424 -4.86 18.79 -5.18
C PHE A 424 -6.32 18.53 -5.57
N GLU A 425 -7.26 19.07 -4.78
CA GLU A 425 -8.72 18.87 -4.94
C GLU A 425 -9.26 19.24 -6.35
N ASP A 426 -8.62 20.18 -7.05
CA ASP A 426 -8.96 20.61 -8.42
C ASP A 426 -8.21 19.81 -9.54
N ALA A 427 -7.46 18.76 -9.19
CA ALA A 427 -6.65 18.00 -10.16
C ALA A 427 -7.52 17.24 -11.19
N ILE A 428 -7.19 17.40 -12.47
CA ILE A 428 -7.95 16.76 -13.56
C ILE A 428 -7.44 15.33 -13.76
N THR A 429 -8.22 14.34 -13.34
CA THR A 429 -8.05 12.92 -13.71
C THR A 429 -8.08 12.76 -15.22
N LEU A 430 -7.09 12.07 -15.79
CA LEU A 430 -6.91 11.92 -17.23
C LEU A 430 -7.32 10.54 -17.76
N GLU A 431 -6.44 9.55 -17.63
CA GLU A 431 -6.56 8.19 -18.14
C GLU A 431 -5.72 7.28 -17.23
N THR A 432 -6.06 5.99 -17.15
CA THR A 432 -5.40 5.05 -16.23
C THR A 432 -3.95 4.76 -16.63
N GLN A 433 -3.11 4.52 -15.63
CA GLN A 433 -1.68 4.34 -15.78
C GLN A 433 -1.31 3.15 -16.68
N ASP A 434 -2.07 2.06 -16.58
CA ASP A 434 -1.87 0.81 -17.33
C ASP A 434 -2.23 0.95 -18.82
N GLU A 435 -3.31 1.66 -19.15
CA GLU A 435 -3.69 1.93 -20.54
C GLU A 435 -2.68 2.87 -21.21
N ILE A 436 -2.20 3.90 -20.48
CA ILE A 436 -1.13 4.78 -20.97
C ILE A 436 0.15 4.01 -21.24
N LEU A 437 0.61 3.17 -20.29
CA LEU A 437 1.80 2.36 -20.48
C LEU A 437 1.62 1.35 -21.62
N THR A 438 0.46 0.70 -21.72
CA THR A 438 0.11 -0.23 -22.80
C THR A 438 0.22 0.44 -24.17
N ARG A 439 -0.37 1.63 -24.32
CA ARG A 439 -0.29 2.43 -25.56
C ARG A 439 1.14 2.91 -25.84
N TYR A 440 1.91 3.25 -24.80
CA TYR A 440 3.30 3.67 -24.96
C TYR A 440 4.19 2.50 -25.43
N ILE A 441 4.07 1.32 -24.81
CA ILE A 441 4.72 0.06 -25.24
C ILE A 441 4.40 -0.25 -26.71
N GLN A 442 3.12 -0.19 -27.10
CA GLN A 442 2.70 -0.38 -28.49
C GLN A 442 3.34 0.63 -29.45
N SER A 443 3.56 1.87 -28.99
CA SER A 443 4.20 2.93 -29.80
C SER A 443 5.72 2.81 -29.89
N GLN A 444 6.38 2.29 -28.86
CA GLN A 444 7.85 2.20 -28.75
C GLN A 444 8.40 0.81 -29.12
N SER A 445 7.57 -0.20 -29.39
CA SER A 445 8.04 -1.57 -29.62
C SER A 445 8.91 -1.72 -30.90
N PRO A 446 10.08 -2.37 -30.83
CA PRO A 446 10.71 -2.93 -29.63
C PRO A 446 11.30 -1.85 -28.72
N VAL A 447 10.97 -1.91 -27.42
CA VAL A 447 11.49 -0.99 -26.41
C VAL A 447 12.99 -1.21 -26.27
N ASP A 448 13.78 -0.16 -26.48
CA ASP A 448 15.24 -0.22 -26.59
C ASP A 448 15.81 1.09 -26.04
N ILE A 449 15.88 1.17 -24.71
CA ILE A 449 16.27 2.37 -23.94
C ILE A 449 17.43 2.08 -23.00
N GLU A 450 18.15 3.13 -22.61
CA GLU A 450 19.25 3.11 -21.64
C GLU A 450 19.06 4.24 -20.62
N LEU A 451 19.60 4.09 -19.40
CA LEU A 451 19.57 5.12 -18.35
C LEU A 451 20.33 6.36 -18.84
N ASP A 452 19.66 7.51 -18.91
CA ASP A 452 20.21 8.76 -19.45
C ASP A 452 20.70 9.76 -18.39
N ARG A 453 20.71 9.34 -17.11
CA ARG A 453 21.30 9.98 -15.90
C ARG A 453 20.44 11.04 -15.19
N ARG A 454 19.12 10.89 -15.26
CA ARG A 454 18.11 11.79 -14.67
C ARG A 454 18.27 11.98 -13.16
N ILE A 455 18.70 10.97 -12.40
CA ILE A 455 18.83 11.05 -10.94
C ILE A 455 20.25 10.63 -10.53
N THR A 456 21.15 11.60 -10.44
CA THR A 456 22.57 11.38 -10.17
C THR A 456 22.93 11.65 -8.69
N ILE A 457 23.64 10.71 -8.04
CA ILE A 457 24.35 10.98 -6.77
C ILE A 457 25.69 11.70 -7.06
N VAL A 458 25.98 12.78 -6.34
CA VAL A 458 27.18 13.63 -6.54
C VAL A 458 28.06 13.84 -5.30
N ASP A 459 29.38 13.74 -5.48
CA ASP A 459 30.38 14.14 -4.48
C ASP A 459 30.42 15.68 -4.35
N ALA A 460 29.79 16.24 -3.31
CA ALA A 460 29.65 17.70 -3.17
C ALA A 460 30.98 18.46 -2.94
N PRO A 461 31.37 19.42 -3.82
CA PRO A 461 32.51 20.30 -3.59
C PRO A 461 32.10 21.56 -2.78
N GLY A 462 32.73 21.78 -1.63
CA GLY A 462 32.38 22.90 -0.73
C GLY A 462 32.52 24.30 -1.36
N GLY A 463 31.39 25.01 -1.49
CA GLY A 463 31.26 26.27 -2.25
C GLY A 463 30.80 27.50 -1.46
N GLY A 464 31.40 27.79 -0.30
CA GLY A 464 31.07 28.98 0.48
C GLY A 464 31.36 30.29 -0.27
N ASN A 465 30.34 31.13 -0.48
CA ASN A 465 30.40 32.33 -1.31
C ASN A 465 31.28 33.44 -0.68
N GLY A 466 32.57 33.48 -1.05
CA GLY A 466 33.57 34.41 -0.53
C GLY A 466 33.97 35.49 -1.54
N THR A 467 33.58 36.75 -1.30
CA THR A 467 33.87 37.88 -2.18
C THR A 467 35.37 38.20 -2.28
N THR A 468 35.80 38.55 -3.49
CA THR A 468 37.19 38.96 -3.78
C THR A 468 37.56 40.27 -3.09
N SER A 469 38.69 40.27 -2.38
CA SER A 469 39.44 41.50 -2.08
C SER A 469 40.94 41.21 -2.13
N SER A 470 41.68 42.06 -2.83
CA SER A 470 43.13 41.97 -2.93
C SER A 470 43.79 42.96 -1.98
N ASP A 471 44.78 42.52 -1.22
CA ASP A 471 45.94 43.37 -1.00
C ASP A 471 47.20 42.54 -0.72
N ALA A 472 48.37 43.12 -1.00
CA ALA A 472 49.64 42.41 -0.93
C ALA A 472 50.60 43.09 0.05
N THR A 473 51.28 42.32 0.89
CA THR A 473 52.60 42.71 1.41
C THR A 473 53.39 41.50 1.93
N SER A 474 54.70 41.55 1.71
CA SER A 474 55.68 40.57 2.16
C SER A 474 56.22 40.87 3.56
N THR A 475 56.52 39.84 4.34
CA THR A 475 57.79 39.76 5.11
C THR A 475 58.14 38.31 5.39
N ASP A 476 59.43 38.00 5.34
CA ASP A 476 60.00 36.70 5.68
C ASP A 476 59.92 36.39 7.18
N ASN A 477 60.07 35.11 7.55
CA ASN A 477 61.05 34.67 8.54
C ASN A 477 61.29 33.15 8.49
N GLU A 478 62.50 32.75 8.88
CA GLU A 478 62.99 31.37 8.85
C GLU A 478 62.60 30.58 10.11
N ALA A 479 62.39 29.26 9.99
CA ALA A 479 62.51 28.30 11.11
C ALA A 479 62.79 26.87 10.59
N ASP A 480 64.07 26.60 10.32
CA ASP A 480 64.70 25.31 10.04
C ASP A 480 64.28 24.14 10.98
N SER A 481 63.97 22.95 10.44
CA SER A 481 64.64 21.67 10.85
C SER A 481 64.09 20.37 10.19
N ASN A 482 64.78 19.94 9.13
CA ASN A 482 65.32 18.59 8.89
C ASN A 482 64.60 17.27 9.34
N ILE A 483 64.40 16.36 8.35
CA ILE A 483 64.80 14.92 8.35
C ILE A 483 63.94 13.95 9.24
N THR A 484 63.51 12.74 8.83
CA THR A 484 64.14 11.71 7.95
C THR A 484 63.11 10.87 7.12
N THR A 485 63.60 10.40 5.97
CA THR A 485 63.18 9.29 5.07
C THR A 485 62.36 8.10 5.59
N GLY A 486 61.56 7.48 4.70
CA GLY A 486 61.10 6.08 4.81
C GLY A 486 60.36 5.54 3.56
N ASP A 487 61.08 4.85 2.65
CA ASP A 487 60.51 4.07 1.53
C ASP A 487 59.65 2.89 2.06
N ALA A 488 58.47 2.51 1.53
CA ALA A 488 57.98 2.27 0.15
C ALA A 488 58.09 0.78 -0.32
N SER A 489 57.36 0.47 -1.39
CA SER A 489 57.28 -0.80 -2.15
C SER A 489 56.32 -1.92 -1.70
N THR A 490 55.51 -2.30 -2.68
CA THR A 490 54.48 -3.33 -2.79
C THR A 490 55.02 -4.73 -3.15
N SER A 491 54.28 -5.78 -2.81
CA SER A 491 54.16 -7.07 -3.55
C SER A 491 52.89 -7.80 -3.08
N THR A 492 51.93 -8.34 -3.86
CA THR A 492 51.83 -9.07 -5.15
C THR A 492 51.86 -10.61 -5.07
N GLY A 493 50.74 -11.25 -5.45
CA GLY A 493 50.57 -12.70 -5.68
C GLY A 493 49.69 -13.42 -4.63
N GLY A 494 48.82 -14.40 -4.98
CA GLY A 494 48.40 -14.86 -6.32
C GLY A 494 47.73 -16.26 -6.32
N SER A 495 47.03 -16.62 -7.41
CA SER A 495 46.31 -17.90 -7.68
C SER A 495 45.02 -18.14 -6.85
N SER A 496 44.07 -19.02 -7.24
CA SER A 496 44.08 -20.08 -8.28
C SER A 496 42.68 -20.41 -8.86
N ASP A 497 42.60 -20.86 -10.12
CA ASP A 497 41.37 -21.40 -10.74
C ASP A 497 40.83 -22.70 -10.07
N ARG A 498 39.51 -22.94 -10.19
CA ARG A 498 38.97 -24.22 -10.74
C ARG A 498 37.46 -24.21 -11.04
N TYR A 499 37.11 -24.95 -12.08
CA TYR A 499 35.75 -25.27 -12.53
C TYR A 499 34.94 -26.10 -11.51
N LEU A 500 33.63 -25.85 -11.43
CA LEU A 500 32.63 -26.83 -11.89
C LEU A 500 31.31 -26.11 -12.25
N GLY A 501 30.55 -26.65 -13.21
CA GLY A 501 29.25 -26.10 -13.63
C GLY A 501 28.11 -27.08 -13.37
N THR A 502 26.95 -26.55 -13.00
CA THR A 502 25.72 -27.32 -12.74
C THR A 502 24.55 -26.63 -13.45
N LYS A 503 23.59 -27.39 -13.97
CA LYS A 503 22.36 -26.83 -14.54
C LYS A 503 21.40 -26.45 -13.43
N LEU A 504 20.83 -25.24 -13.48
CA LEU A 504 19.56 -24.96 -12.83
C LEU A 504 18.40 -25.46 -13.71
N ALA A 505 17.28 -25.75 -13.06
CA ALA A 505 15.99 -25.99 -13.71
C ALA A 505 15.02 -24.95 -13.15
N PHE A 506 14.28 -24.26 -14.03
CA PHE A 506 13.28 -23.28 -13.62
C PHE A 506 12.07 -23.99 -13.00
N TYR A 507 11.55 -23.40 -11.93
CA TYR A 507 10.25 -23.69 -11.34
C TYR A 507 9.54 -22.34 -11.17
N LEU A 508 8.44 -22.12 -11.90
CA LEU A 508 7.49 -21.06 -11.56
C LEU A 508 6.42 -21.67 -10.63
N PRO A 509 6.08 -21.02 -9.51
CA PRO A 509 4.82 -21.24 -8.83
C PRO A 509 3.72 -20.36 -9.45
N LEU A 510 2.54 -20.94 -9.70
CA LEU A 510 1.31 -20.14 -9.78
C LEU A 510 0.79 -19.93 -8.36
N ALA A 511 0.22 -18.75 -8.09
CA ALA A 511 -0.56 -18.47 -6.89
C ALA A 511 -1.92 -17.85 -7.30
N ALA A 512 -2.94 -18.04 -6.46
CA ALA A 512 -4.30 -17.58 -6.72
C ALA A 512 -5.11 -17.46 -5.43
N PHE A 513 -5.74 -16.31 -5.23
CA PHE A 513 -7.02 -16.06 -4.53
C PHE A 513 -7.43 -16.92 -3.33
N ALA A 514 -7.54 -16.28 -2.17
CA ALA A 514 -8.49 -16.66 -1.11
C ALA A 514 -9.00 -15.44 -0.35
N VAL A 515 -10.09 -15.64 0.41
CA VAL A 515 -11.17 -14.71 0.80
C VAL A 515 -11.74 -15.19 2.15
N MET A 516 -12.25 -14.33 3.05
CA MET A 516 -12.19 -14.57 4.52
C MET A 516 -13.25 -15.51 5.19
N LEU A 517 -14.10 -14.99 6.09
CA LEU A 517 -15.06 -15.67 7.01
C LEU A 517 -14.44 -16.33 8.31
N VAL A 518 -14.49 -15.65 9.47
CA VAL A 518 -14.05 -16.06 10.86
C VAL A 518 -15.18 -16.76 11.68
N GLN A 519 -15.08 -17.21 12.95
CA GLN A 519 -16.11 -18.03 13.68
C GLN A 519 -16.58 -17.52 15.09
N LEU A 520 -17.74 -18.02 15.62
CA LEU A 520 -18.18 -17.96 17.06
C LEU A 520 -18.37 -19.35 17.70
#